data_AF-A0A1N7MTC2-F1
#
_entry.id   AF-A0A1N7MTC2-F1
#
_cell.length_a   1.000
_cell.length_b   1.000
_cell.length_c   1.000
_cell.angle_alpha   90.00
_cell.angle_beta   90.00
_cell.angle_gamma   90.00
#
_symmetry.space_group_name_H-M   'P 1'
#
loop_
_entity.id
_entity.type
_entity.pdbx_description
1 polymer ?
#
loop_
_entity_poly.entity_id
_entity_poly.type
_entity_poly.pdbx_seq_one_letter_code
_entity_poly.pdbx_strand_id
1 'polypeptide(L)'
;MVERIEIGKTPDDGTGESLRSAFEKVNANFAELAAALARASASAARATLPNGGWPGEWVARHLADRPPQGTPPLLGALWVDVTTQEVWISTGTAASTDWRRLMLERQEG
;
A
#
# COMPACT_ATOMS: atom_id res chain seq x y z
N MET A 1 -5.65 12.40 -16.41
CA MET A 1 -6.47 13.44 -15.77
C MET A 1 -7.89 13.29 -16.29
N VAL A 2 -8.91 13.47 -15.44
CA VAL A 2 -10.31 13.40 -15.89
C VAL A 2 -10.61 14.55 -16.86
N GLU A 3 -11.11 14.21 -18.03
CA GLU A 3 -11.48 15.14 -19.10
C GLU A 3 -12.98 15.39 -19.10
N ARG A 4 -13.39 16.66 -19.27
CA ARG A 4 -14.80 17.04 -19.39
C ARG A 4 -15.23 17.01 -20.85
N ILE A 5 -16.48 16.64 -21.07
CA ILE A 5 -17.15 16.73 -22.37
C ILE A 5 -17.67 18.17 -22.51
N GLU A 6 -17.35 18.81 -23.63
CA GLU A 6 -17.89 20.13 -23.95
C GLU A 6 -19.26 19.97 -24.62
N ILE A 7 -20.32 20.39 -23.94
CA ILE A 7 -21.71 20.16 -24.39
C ILE A 7 -22.29 21.31 -25.24
N GLY A 8 -21.50 22.35 -25.50
CA GLY A 8 -21.96 23.57 -26.18
C GLY A 8 -22.47 24.64 -25.21
N LYS A 9 -22.95 25.77 -25.75
CA LYS A 9 -23.39 26.94 -24.96
C LYS A 9 -24.90 26.96 -24.73
N THR A 10 -25.67 26.48 -25.70
CA THR A 10 -27.13 26.39 -25.66
C THR A 10 -27.60 25.05 -26.20
N PRO A 11 -28.83 24.61 -25.87
CA PRO A 11 -29.40 23.39 -26.46
C PRO A 11 -29.33 23.42 -27.99
N ASP A 12 -28.91 22.30 -28.58
CA ASP A 12 -28.88 22.06 -30.03
C ASP A 12 -28.06 23.06 -30.87
N ASP A 13 -27.09 23.76 -30.27
CA ASP A 13 -26.30 24.79 -30.97
C ASP A 13 -25.15 24.25 -31.85
N GLY A 14 -24.89 22.94 -31.79
CA GLY A 14 -23.84 22.29 -32.57
C GLY A 14 -22.41 22.74 -32.24
N THR A 15 -22.22 23.52 -31.17
CA THR A 15 -20.90 24.03 -30.73
C THR A 15 -20.20 23.11 -29.74
N GLY A 16 -20.92 22.09 -29.26
CA GLY A 16 -20.35 21.03 -28.43
C GLY A 16 -19.44 20.08 -29.22
N GLU A 17 -18.81 19.17 -28.48
CA GLU A 17 -17.98 18.11 -29.05
C GLU A 17 -18.80 17.10 -29.85
N SER A 18 -18.15 16.53 -30.86
CA SER A 18 -18.72 15.40 -31.58
C SER A 18 -18.94 14.21 -30.64
N LEU A 19 -19.97 13.40 -30.90
CA LEU A 19 -20.24 12.19 -30.12
C LEU A 19 -19.02 11.27 -30.05
N ARG A 20 -18.25 11.16 -31.14
CA ARG A 20 -17.03 10.33 -31.19
C ARG A 20 -16.00 10.83 -30.18
N SER A 21 -15.67 12.12 -30.20
CA SER A 21 -14.71 12.73 -29.27
C SER A 21 -15.18 12.64 -27.81
N ALA A 22 -16.47 12.86 -27.57
CA ALA A 22 -17.06 12.70 -26.25
C ALA A 22 -16.91 11.26 -25.73
N PHE A 23 -17.17 10.24 -26.56
CA PHE A 23 -16.99 8.84 -26.19
C PHE A 23 -15.52 8.45 -25.99
N GLU A 24 -14.59 9.03 -26.76
CA GLU A 24 -13.15 8.84 -26.52
C GLU A 24 -12.74 9.34 -25.12
N LYS A 25 -13.21 10.52 -24.71
CA LYS A 25 -12.99 11.04 -23.36
C LYS A 25 -13.63 10.18 -22.28
N VAL A 26 -14.84 9.68 -22.51
CA VAL A 26 -15.50 8.73 -21.59
C VAL A 26 -14.62 7.50 -21.39
N ASN A 27 -14.15 6.88 -22.49
CA ASN A 27 -13.29 5.71 -22.41
C ASN A 27 -11.98 5.98 -21.68
N ALA A 28 -11.34 7.13 -21.96
CA ALA A 28 -10.13 7.55 -21.28
C ALA A 28 -10.36 7.73 -19.77
N ASN A 29 -11.44 8.43 -19.38
CA ASN A 29 -11.81 8.64 -17.98
C ASN A 29 -12.07 7.31 -17.25
N PHE A 30 -12.76 6.36 -17.87
CA PHE A 30 -13.01 5.05 -17.27
C PHE A 30 -11.73 4.22 -17.16
N ALA A 31 -10.81 4.30 -18.13
CA ALA A 31 -9.51 3.65 -18.05
C ALA A 31 -8.68 4.20 -16.88
N GLU A 32 -8.69 5.53 -16.67
CA GLU A 32 -8.02 6.15 -15.54
C GLU A 32 -8.65 5.77 -14.20
N LEU A 33 -9.98 5.73 -14.12
CA LEU A 33 -10.70 5.29 -12.93
C LEU A 33 -10.38 3.83 -12.60
N ALA A 34 -10.38 2.95 -13.60
CA ALA A 34 -10.01 1.55 -13.43
C ALA A 34 -8.57 1.40 -12.93
N ALA A 35 -7.61 2.17 -13.48
CA ALA A 35 -6.23 2.17 -13.03
C ALA A 35 -6.06 2.74 -11.61
N ALA A 36 -6.83 3.78 -11.25
CA ALA A 36 -6.86 4.33 -9.89
C ALA A 36 -7.45 3.31 -8.90
N LEU A 37 -8.54 2.64 -9.27
CA LEU A 37 -9.16 1.59 -8.47
C LEU A 37 -8.22 0.41 -8.29
N ALA A 38 -7.54 -0.06 -9.34
CA ALA A 38 -6.56 -1.14 -9.25
C ALA A 38 -5.41 -0.79 -8.29
N ARG A 39 -4.90 0.45 -8.34
CA ARG A 39 -3.88 0.93 -7.39
C ARG A 39 -4.43 1.03 -5.96
N ALA A 40 -5.65 1.50 -5.80
CA ALA A 40 -6.32 1.56 -4.50
C ALA A 40 -6.56 0.16 -3.94
N SER A 41 -6.99 -0.79 -4.76
CA SER A 41 -7.18 -2.20 -4.41
C SER A 41 -5.87 -2.90 -4.11
N ALA A 42 -4.77 -2.59 -4.80
CA ALA A 42 -3.44 -3.14 -4.47
C ALA A 42 -2.89 -2.54 -3.17
N SER A 43 -3.12 -1.24 -2.94
CA SER A 43 -2.75 -0.56 -1.69
C SER A 43 -3.60 -1.06 -0.52
N ALA A 44 -4.90 -1.28 -0.77
CA ALA A 44 -5.82 -1.88 0.17
C ALA A 44 -5.47 -3.34 0.38
N ALA A 45 -5.13 -4.16 -0.62
CA ALA A 45 -4.66 -5.53 -0.42
C ALA A 45 -3.36 -5.56 0.40
N ARG A 46 -2.45 -4.60 0.19
CA ARG A 46 -1.24 -4.43 0.99
C ARG A 46 -1.53 -3.93 2.41
N ALA A 47 -2.60 -3.17 2.63
CA ALA A 47 -3.10 -2.76 3.93
C ALA A 47 -4.01 -3.81 4.61
N THR A 48 -4.64 -4.66 3.79
CA THR A 48 -5.59 -5.75 4.09
C THR A 48 -4.90 -7.10 3.88
N LEU A 49 -3.60 -7.17 4.12
CA LEU A 49 -3.03 -8.38 4.70
C LEU A 49 -3.09 -8.24 6.24
N PRO A 50 -4.26 -8.33 6.89
CA PRO A 50 -4.38 -9.22 8.00
C PRO A 50 -4.71 -10.57 7.37
N ASN A 51 -3.89 -11.56 7.67
CA ASN A 51 -4.38 -12.20 8.87
C ASN A 51 -4.96 -13.60 8.71
N GLY A 52 -4.55 -14.35 7.68
CA GLY A 52 -5.19 -15.61 7.29
C GLY A 52 -4.40 -16.84 7.69
N GLY A 53 -4.35 -17.16 9.00
CA GLY A 53 -4.51 -18.56 9.41
C GLY A 53 -3.62 -19.11 10.54
N TRP A 54 -2.97 -18.28 11.36
CA TRP A 54 -2.19 -18.79 12.50
C TRP A 54 -2.32 -17.92 13.76
N PRO A 55 -2.50 -18.50 14.96
CA PRO A 55 -2.43 -17.73 16.20
C PRO A 55 -1.04 -17.05 16.32
N GLY A 56 -1.03 -15.72 16.53
CA GLY A 56 0.19 -14.88 16.51
C GLY A 56 0.21 -13.79 15.42
N GLU A 57 -0.87 -13.67 14.67
CA GLU A 57 -1.02 -12.74 13.56
C GLU A 57 -1.37 -11.27 13.95
N TRP A 58 -1.54 -10.93 15.22
CA TRP A 58 -1.70 -9.51 15.60
C TRP A 58 -0.37 -8.74 15.65
N VAL A 59 0.71 -9.40 15.24
CA VAL A 59 2.07 -8.87 15.19
C VAL A 59 2.41 -8.54 13.74
N ALA A 60 2.60 -7.25 13.43
CA ALA A 60 3.13 -6.82 12.15
C ALA A 60 4.52 -7.45 11.93
N ARG A 61 4.73 -8.18 10.84
CA ARG A 61 5.99 -8.86 10.52
C ARG A 61 6.61 -8.22 9.28
N HIS A 62 7.79 -7.65 9.45
CA HIS A 62 8.56 -7.07 8.37
C HIS A 62 9.70 -8.01 7.99
N LEU A 63 9.82 -8.30 6.71
CA LEU A 63 10.95 -9.04 6.12
C LEU A 63 11.69 -8.07 5.20
N ALA A 64 12.96 -7.82 5.48
CA ALA A 64 13.79 -6.92 4.69
C ALA A 64 15.24 -7.42 4.65
N ASP A 65 16.02 -6.93 3.70
CA ASP A 65 17.44 -7.23 3.51
C ASP A 65 18.38 -6.32 4.32
N ARG A 66 17.82 -5.61 5.30
CA ARG A 66 18.49 -4.56 6.10
C ARG A 66 17.82 -4.40 7.48
N PRO A 67 18.51 -3.78 8.45
CA PRO A 67 17.93 -3.48 9.76
C PRO A 67 16.81 -2.43 9.66
N PRO A 68 15.91 -2.37 10.67
CA PRO A 68 14.83 -1.40 10.69
C PRO A 68 15.37 0.03 10.78
N GLN A 69 14.88 0.91 9.88
CA GLN A 69 15.30 2.32 9.81
C GLN A 69 14.21 3.31 10.27
N GLY A 70 12.97 2.85 10.41
CA GLY A 70 11.81 3.66 10.76
C GLY A 70 11.23 3.30 12.12
N THR A 71 10.29 4.12 12.59
CA THR A 71 9.52 3.83 13.81
C THR A 71 8.69 2.55 13.62
N PRO A 72 8.57 1.70 14.66
CA PRO A 72 7.70 0.54 14.58
C PRO A 72 6.24 0.95 14.37
N PRO A 73 5.46 0.22 13.55
CA PRO A 73 4.05 0.55 13.34
C PRO A 73 3.18 0.22 14.56
N LEU A 74 3.58 -0.76 15.37
CA LEU A 74 2.85 -1.28 16.52
C LEU A 74 3.80 -1.78 17.61
N LEU A 75 3.33 -1.82 18.86
CA LEU A 75 3.98 -2.53 19.95
C LEU A 75 4.00 -4.04 19.64
N GLY A 76 5.13 -4.69 19.91
CA GLY A 76 5.29 -6.13 19.66
C GLY A 76 5.45 -6.52 18.19
N ALA A 77 5.48 -5.56 17.26
CA ALA A 77 5.86 -5.81 15.86
C ALA A 77 7.20 -6.56 15.77
N LEU A 78 7.34 -7.45 14.79
CA LEU A 78 8.53 -8.24 14.53
C LEU A 78 9.19 -7.78 13.22
N TRP A 79 10.51 -7.64 13.20
CA TRP A 79 11.28 -7.38 11.99
C TRP A 79 12.36 -8.44 11.85
N VAL A 80 12.52 -8.98 10.65
CA VAL A 80 13.53 -9.98 10.32
C VAL A 80 14.40 -9.41 9.20
N ASP A 81 15.68 -9.21 9.50
CA ASP A 81 16.70 -8.94 8.50
C ASP A 81 17.15 -10.28 7.91
N VAL A 82 16.80 -10.54 6.65
CA VAL A 82 17.09 -11.82 5.99
C VAL A 82 18.54 -11.95 5.53
N THR A 83 19.27 -10.84 5.43
CA THR A 83 20.69 -10.83 5.06
C THR A 83 21.55 -11.23 6.25
N THR A 84 21.29 -10.62 7.41
CA THR A 84 22.04 -10.87 8.65
C THR A 84 21.43 -11.95 9.52
N GLN A 85 20.21 -12.41 9.19
CA GLN A 85 19.42 -13.37 9.96
C GLN A 85 19.10 -12.88 11.38
N GLU A 86 19.02 -11.56 11.57
CA GLU A 86 18.67 -10.95 12.85
C GLU A 86 17.16 -10.75 12.98
N VAL A 87 16.65 -11.01 14.18
CA VAL A 87 15.24 -10.78 14.52
C VAL A 87 15.15 -9.63 15.52
N TRP A 88 14.21 -8.73 15.30
CA TRP A 88 13.96 -7.56 16.13
C TRP A 88 12.48 -7.55 16.57
N ILE A 89 12.23 -7.09 17.79
CA ILE A 89 10.89 -6.87 18.34
C ILE A 89 10.71 -5.41 18.75
N SER A 90 9.53 -4.87 18.52
CA SER A 90 9.16 -3.52 18.91
C SER A 90 8.78 -3.45 20.39
N THR A 91 9.39 -2.52 21.13
CA THR A 91 9.03 -2.17 22.52
C THR A 91 8.38 -0.79 22.67
N GLY A 92 8.18 -0.08 21.57
CA GLY A 92 7.62 1.28 21.50
C GLY A 92 7.22 1.63 20.06
N THR A 93 6.56 2.76 19.82
CA THR A 93 6.16 3.18 18.45
C THR A 93 6.56 4.62 18.12
N ALA A 94 7.35 5.26 18.97
CA ALA A 94 7.69 6.67 18.89
C ALA A 94 8.97 6.94 18.08
N ALA A 95 9.92 6.00 18.09
CA ALA A 95 11.24 6.17 17.47
C ALA A 95 11.76 4.88 16.84
N SER A 96 12.71 4.97 15.88
CA SER A 96 13.39 3.80 15.33
C SER A 96 14.22 3.05 16.39
N THR A 97 14.61 3.75 17.45
CA THR A 97 15.24 3.16 18.63
C THR A 97 14.29 2.35 19.49
N ASP A 98 13.03 2.15 19.09
CA ASP A 98 12.09 1.27 19.80
C ASP A 98 12.18 -0.19 19.34
N TRP A 99 12.95 -0.47 18.29
CA TRP A 99 13.31 -1.83 17.91
C TRP A 99 14.37 -2.40 18.86
N ARG A 100 14.16 -3.63 19.33
CA ARG A 100 15.09 -4.39 20.18
C ARG A 100 15.48 -5.68 19.48
N ARG A 101 16.78 -5.90 19.28
CA ARG A 101 17.28 -7.15 18.70
C ARG A 101 17.07 -8.30 19.68
N LEU A 102 16.44 -9.37 19.21
CA LEU A 102 16.38 -10.64 19.93
C LEU A 102 17.69 -11.40 19.65
N MET A 103 18.51 -11.58 20.67
CA MET A 103 19.66 -12.48 20.57
C MET A 103 19.14 -13.92 20.73
N LEU A 104 19.25 -14.72 19.67
CA LEU A 104 19.02 -16.16 19.76
C LEU A 104 20.36 -16.79 20.16
N GLU A 105 20.51 -17.14 21.43
CA GLU A 105 21.62 -18.02 21.84
C GLU A 105 21.39 -19.38 21.16
N ARG A 106 22.30 -19.76 20.25
CA ARG A 106 22.27 -21.07 19.61
C ARG A 106 22.58 -22.09 20.73
N GLN A 107 21.60 -22.88 21.16
CA GLN A 107 21.90 -24.06 21.96
C GLN A 107 22.67 -25.03 21.07
N GLU A 108 23.98 -25.10 21.28
CA GLU A 108 24.80 -26.20 20.77
C GLU A 108 24.49 -27.43 21.63
N GLY A 109 23.96 -28.47 20.99
CA GLY A 109 23.72 -29.78 21.59
C GLY A 109 24.92 -30.68 21.50
#